data_AF-A0AAD6UY37-F1
#
_entry.id   AF-A0AAD6UY37-F1
#
_cell.length_a   1.000
_cell.length_b   1.000
_cell.length_c   1.000
_cell.angle_alpha   90.00
_cell.angle_beta   90.00
_cell.angle_gamma   90.00
#
_symmetry.space_group_name_H-M   'P 1'
#
loop_
_entity.id
_entity.type
_entity.pdbx_description
1 polymer ?
#
loop_
_entity_poly.entity_id
_entity_poly.type
_entity_poly.pdbx_seq_one_letter_code
_entity_poly.pdbx_strand_id
1 'polypeptide(L)'
;MSVAYCSFHASSSDADYFRQSTRPSAHPSDNWVIRFSALKRLYRLMTQYFADVLQKPTSGLEVPDLQALAKDHAVLPTLAMCRLTIVIGVQCERNKQFIDTIQGLSETDQHYLMKAIEQIMARIKVSEGDVGEGNMTEDDHYYQLQTEKSHILSEKETLEKVYQSLLEEHRTLQTNYDDVISEKDDMLARLRESHKEAGGRRTDKSDGMLRGEIDRLRADL
;
A
#
# COMPACT_ATOMS: atom_id res chain seq x y z
N MET A 1 -21.18 -5.45 -15.40
CA MET A 1 -21.44 -6.76 -14.77
C MET A 1 -22.42 -6.52 -13.62
N SER A 2 -23.64 -7.07 -13.67
CA SER A 2 -24.75 -6.66 -12.78
C SER A 2 -24.72 -7.39 -11.42
N VAL A 3 -25.25 -6.78 -10.37
CA VAL A 3 -25.49 -7.39 -9.02
C VAL A 3 -26.20 -8.73 -9.13
N ALA A 4 -27.02 -8.89 -10.16
CA ALA A 4 -27.69 -10.15 -10.50
C ALA A 4 -26.71 -11.30 -10.77
N TYR A 5 -25.55 -11.04 -11.39
CA TYR A 5 -24.57 -12.07 -11.75
C TYR A 5 -23.86 -12.63 -10.51
N CYS A 6 -23.47 -11.74 -9.60
CA CYS A 6 -22.81 -12.10 -8.35
C CYS A 6 -23.79 -12.83 -7.40
N SER A 7 -25.04 -12.35 -7.34
CA SER A 7 -26.11 -13.00 -6.57
C SER A 7 -26.51 -14.37 -7.13
N PHE A 8 -26.54 -14.51 -8.46
CA PHE A 8 -26.87 -15.78 -9.13
C PHE A 8 -25.80 -16.84 -8.86
N HIS A 9 -24.52 -16.47 -8.95
CA HIS A 9 -23.43 -17.39 -8.62
C HIS A 9 -23.40 -17.73 -7.12
N ALA A 10 -23.65 -16.79 -6.21
CA ALA A 10 -23.77 -17.08 -4.78
C ALA A 10 -24.97 -18.00 -4.46
N SER A 11 -26.10 -17.82 -5.15
CA SER A 11 -27.26 -18.71 -5.04
C SER A 11 -27.00 -20.10 -5.60
N SER A 12 -26.08 -20.24 -6.56
CA SER A 12 -25.67 -21.55 -7.08
C SER A 12 -24.76 -22.34 -6.13
N SER A 13 -24.01 -21.65 -5.25
CA SER A 13 -23.21 -22.28 -4.20
C SER A 13 -24.05 -22.84 -3.05
N ASP A 14 -25.02 -22.07 -2.56
CA ASP A 14 -25.99 -22.52 -1.55
C ASP A 14 -27.31 -21.77 -1.74
N ALA A 15 -28.28 -22.46 -2.33
CA ALA A 15 -29.56 -21.87 -2.70
C ALA A 15 -30.46 -21.58 -1.49
N ASP A 16 -30.26 -22.26 -0.37
CA ASP A 16 -31.05 -22.09 0.83
C ASP A 16 -30.52 -20.91 1.66
N TYR A 17 -29.20 -20.69 1.65
CA TYR A 17 -28.56 -19.58 2.37
C TYR A 17 -28.64 -18.24 1.60
N PHE A 18 -28.38 -18.25 0.29
CA PHE A 18 -28.38 -17.03 -0.54
C PHE A 18 -29.73 -16.74 -1.22
N ARG A 19 -30.81 -17.41 -0.77
CA ARG A 19 -32.12 -17.37 -1.42
C ARG A 19 -32.61 -15.94 -1.67
N GLN A 20 -32.75 -15.58 -2.95
CA GLN A 20 -33.40 -14.34 -3.34
C GLN A 20 -34.86 -14.37 -2.89
N SER A 21 -35.25 -13.41 -2.05
CA SER A 21 -36.66 -13.09 -1.85
C SER A 21 -37.23 -12.70 -3.22
N THR A 22 -38.20 -13.48 -3.66
CA THR A 22 -38.64 -13.61 -5.03
C THR A 22 -39.25 -12.30 -5.55
N ARG A 23 -38.48 -11.50 -6.27
CA ARG A 23 -38.98 -10.70 -7.40
C ARG A 23 -37.84 -10.37 -8.36
N PRO A 24 -37.70 -11.10 -9.49
CA PRO A 24 -36.86 -10.63 -10.57
C PRO A 24 -37.57 -9.44 -11.20
N SER A 25 -37.31 -8.22 -10.73
CA SER A 25 -37.51 -7.08 -11.61
C SER A 25 -36.42 -7.20 -12.67
N ALA A 26 -36.81 -7.56 -13.88
CA ALA A 26 -35.96 -7.54 -15.07
C ALA A 26 -35.36 -6.15 -15.37
N HIS A 27 -35.73 -5.13 -14.59
CA HIS A 27 -35.06 -3.85 -14.54
C HIS A 27 -34.10 -3.79 -13.34
N PRO A 28 -32.79 -3.54 -13.56
CA PRO A 28 -32.00 -2.88 -12.52
C PRO A 28 -32.76 -1.60 -12.20
N SER A 29 -33.29 -1.46 -10.99
CA SER A 29 -33.80 -0.15 -10.60
C SER A 29 -32.63 0.82 -10.75
N ASP A 30 -32.74 1.82 -11.63
CA ASP A 30 -31.75 2.91 -11.73
C ASP A 30 -31.61 3.69 -10.42
N ASN A 31 -32.52 3.44 -9.48
CA ASN A 31 -32.39 3.86 -8.10
C ASN A 31 -31.20 3.15 -7.42
N TRP A 32 -30.07 3.85 -7.40
CA TRP A 32 -28.84 3.43 -6.72
C TRP A 32 -29.05 3.11 -5.24
N VAL A 33 -30.06 3.68 -4.57
CA VAL A 33 -30.36 3.41 -3.15
C VAL A 33 -30.86 1.97 -2.96
N ILE A 34 -31.72 1.49 -3.87
CA ILE A 34 -32.20 0.11 -3.85
C ILE A 34 -31.05 -0.84 -4.16
N ARG A 35 -30.21 -0.51 -5.15
CA ARG A 35 -29.00 -1.28 -5.47
C ARG A 35 -28.04 -1.35 -4.29
N PHE A 36 -27.80 -0.22 -3.63
CA PHE A 36 -26.96 -0.13 -2.44
C PHE A 36 -27.49 -1.03 -1.32
N SER A 37 -28.79 -0.97 -1.05
CA SER A 37 -29.44 -1.81 -0.04
C SER A 37 -29.32 -3.31 -0.36
N ALA A 38 -29.50 -3.69 -1.63
CA ALA A 38 -29.31 -5.06 -2.09
C ALA A 38 -27.84 -5.51 -1.96
N LEU A 39 -26.89 -4.63 -2.28
CA LEU A 39 -25.46 -4.87 -2.15
C LEU A 39 -25.03 -5.02 -0.69
N LYS A 40 -25.53 -4.18 0.23
CA LYS A 40 -25.30 -4.33 1.67
C LYS A 40 -25.79 -5.69 2.15
N ARG A 41 -27.00 -6.08 1.75
CA ARG A 41 -27.57 -7.40 2.08
C ARG A 41 -26.72 -8.54 1.53
N LEU A 42 -26.28 -8.46 0.28
CA LEU A 42 -25.46 -9.49 -0.35
C LEU A 42 -24.11 -9.63 0.35
N TYR A 43 -23.42 -8.51 0.58
CA TYR A 43 -22.14 -8.50 1.29
C TYR A 43 -22.30 -9.10 2.69
N ARG A 44 -23.36 -8.75 3.42
CA ARG A 44 -23.69 -9.32 4.73
C ARG A 44 -23.83 -10.85 4.67
N LEU A 45 -24.60 -11.37 3.72
CA LEU A 45 -24.75 -12.83 3.55
C LEU A 45 -23.40 -13.48 3.22
N MET A 46 -22.57 -12.84 2.38
CA MET A 46 -21.26 -13.37 2.04
C MET A 46 -20.34 -13.43 3.26
N THR A 47 -20.24 -12.37 4.05
CA THR A 47 -19.42 -12.35 5.28
C THR A 47 -19.94 -13.31 6.33
N GLN A 48 -21.26 -13.41 6.50
CA GLN A 48 -21.89 -14.33 7.43
C GLN A 48 -21.62 -15.80 7.04
N TYR A 49 -21.58 -16.11 5.74
CA TYR A 49 -21.19 -17.44 5.26
C TYR A 49 -19.74 -17.81 5.63
N PHE A 50 -18.83 -16.84 5.65
CA PHE A 50 -17.44 -17.07 6.10
C PHE A 50 -17.37 -17.44 7.58
N ALA A 51 -18.13 -16.76 8.43
CA ALA A 51 -18.16 -17.04 9.86
C ALA A 51 -18.92 -18.34 10.18
N ASP A 52 -20.16 -18.45 9.72
CA ASP A 52 -21.08 -19.52 10.13
C ASP A 52 -20.75 -20.86 9.47
N VAL A 53 -20.48 -20.86 8.15
CA VAL A 53 -20.32 -22.09 7.37
C VAL A 53 -18.85 -22.45 7.20
N LEU A 54 -18.03 -21.48 6.80
CA LEU A 54 -16.61 -21.74 6.56
C LEU A 54 -15.77 -21.71 7.85
N GLN A 55 -16.31 -21.21 8.97
CA GLN A 55 -15.62 -21.09 10.26
C GLN A 55 -14.27 -20.36 10.14
N LYS A 56 -14.24 -19.28 9.35
CA LYS A 56 -13.05 -18.45 9.12
C LYS A 56 -13.26 -17.02 9.61
N PRO A 57 -12.20 -16.36 10.11
CA PRO A 57 -12.29 -14.97 10.54
C PRO A 57 -12.65 -14.05 9.38
N THR A 58 -13.53 -13.09 9.64
CA THR A 58 -14.00 -12.10 8.66
C THR A 58 -13.13 -10.83 8.63
N SER A 59 -12.24 -10.65 9.62
CA SER A 59 -11.36 -9.49 9.75
C SER A 59 -10.36 -9.32 8.59
N GLY A 60 -10.00 -10.42 7.92
CA GLY A 60 -9.10 -10.40 6.75
C GLY A 60 -9.80 -10.19 5.41
N LEU A 61 -11.14 -10.07 5.40
CA LEU A 61 -11.92 -9.92 4.18
C LEU A 61 -11.85 -8.49 3.64
N GLU A 62 -11.74 -8.37 2.32
CA GLU A 62 -11.79 -7.06 1.67
C GLU A 62 -13.19 -6.44 1.86
N VAL A 63 -13.23 -5.19 2.34
CA VAL A 63 -14.47 -4.42 2.47
C VAL A 63 -14.65 -3.55 1.22
N PRO A 64 -15.60 -3.90 0.33
CA PRO A 64 -15.86 -3.12 -0.88
C PRO A 64 -16.61 -1.83 -0.56
N ASP A 65 -16.30 -0.77 -1.30
CA ASP A 65 -17.12 0.44 -1.31
C ASP A 65 -18.42 0.16 -2.08
N LEU A 66 -19.45 -0.25 -1.34
CA LEU A 66 -20.74 -0.61 -1.91
C LEU A 66 -21.48 0.63 -2.44
N GLN A 67 -21.16 1.82 -1.95
CA GLN A 67 -21.77 3.06 -2.44
C GLN A 67 -21.24 3.41 -3.83
N ALA A 68 -19.91 3.39 -4.01
CA ALA A 68 -19.29 3.57 -5.32
C ALA A 68 -19.71 2.47 -6.31
N LEU A 69 -19.90 1.24 -5.83
CA LEU A 69 -20.45 0.15 -6.64
C LEU A 69 -21.89 0.43 -7.08
N ALA A 70 -22.72 0.95 -6.18
CA ALA A 70 -24.13 1.20 -6.42
C ALA A 70 -24.39 2.45 -7.28
N LYS A 71 -23.61 3.52 -7.10
CA LYS A 71 -23.76 4.81 -7.81
C LYS A 71 -22.97 4.85 -9.11
N ASP A 72 -21.67 4.57 -9.01
CA ASP A 72 -20.70 4.89 -10.07
C ASP A 72 -20.29 3.66 -10.88
N HIS A 73 -20.81 2.47 -10.53
CA HIS A 73 -20.45 1.20 -11.14
C HIS A 73 -18.94 0.95 -11.14
N ALA A 74 -18.28 1.34 -10.05
CA ALA A 74 -16.84 1.26 -9.91
C ALA A 74 -16.33 -0.19 -10.05
N VAL A 75 -15.25 -0.35 -10.84
CA VAL A 75 -14.68 -1.67 -11.15
C VAL A 75 -14.03 -2.32 -9.94
N LEU A 76 -13.30 -1.55 -9.11
CA LEU A 76 -12.57 -2.08 -7.96
C LEU A 76 -13.50 -2.72 -6.91
N PRO A 77 -14.57 -2.07 -6.43
CA PRO A 77 -15.54 -2.71 -5.54
C PRO A 77 -16.25 -3.91 -6.17
N THR A 78 -16.46 -3.90 -7.49
CA THR A 78 -17.04 -5.05 -8.20
C THR A 78 -16.11 -6.26 -8.12
N LEU A 79 -14.82 -6.05 -8.38
CA LEU A 79 -13.80 -7.11 -8.31
C LEU A 79 -13.67 -7.66 -6.89
N ALA A 80 -13.75 -6.82 -5.87
CA ALA A 80 -13.75 -7.25 -4.47
C ALA A 80 -14.93 -8.17 -4.16
N MET A 81 -16.16 -7.82 -4.58
CA MET A 81 -17.33 -8.70 -4.45
C MET A 81 -17.13 -10.02 -5.20
N CYS A 82 -16.66 -9.98 -6.45
CA CYS A 82 -16.40 -11.18 -7.25
C CYS A 82 -15.37 -12.11 -6.60
N ARG A 83 -14.30 -11.55 -6.03
CA ARG A 83 -13.25 -12.29 -5.31
C ARG A 83 -13.81 -13.05 -4.12
N LEU A 84 -14.65 -12.41 -3.31
CA LEU A 84 -15.33 -13.06 -2.20
C LEU A 84 -16.23 -14.20 -2.70
N THR A 85 -16.97 -14.02 -3.80
CA THR A 85 -17.80 -15.07 -4.40
C THR A 85 -16.97 -16.26 -4.86
N ILE A 86 -15.81 -16.04 -5.49
CA ILE A 86 -14.93 -17.12 -5.94
C ILE A 86 -14.44 -17.94 -4.74
N VAL A 87 -14.01 -17.28 -3.66
CA VAL A 87 -13.55 -17.98 -2.46
C VAL A 87 -14.68 -18.77 -1.81
N ILE A 88 -15.89 -18.20 -1.71
CA ILE A 88 -17.08 -18.92 -1.24
C ILE A 88 -17.34 -20.15 -2.11
N GLY A 89 -17.31 -20.01 -3.44
CA GLY A 89 -17.54 -21.11 -4.38
C GLY A 89 -16.50 -22.23 -4.29
N VAL A 90 -15.24 -21.91 -4.03
CA VAL A 90 -14.16 -22.91 -3.90
C VAL A 90 -14.15 -23.58 -2.52
N GLN A 91 -14.67 -22.90 -1.49
CA GLN A 91 -14.67 -23.38 -0.11
C GLN A 91 -15.99 -23.99 0.35
N CYS A 92 -17.08 -23.82 -0.38
CA CYS A 92 -18.38 -24.40 -0.03
C CYS A 92 -18.37 -25.93 -0.13
N GLU A 93 -19.32 -26.59 0.52
CA GLU A 93 -19.47 -28.05 0.47
C GLU A 93 -19.70 -28.58 -0.97
N ARG A 94 -20.29 -27.73 -1.82
CA ARG A 94 -20.54 -28.00 -3.25
C ARG A 94 -19.40 -27.51 -4.16
N ASN A 95 -18.19 -27.34 -3.64
CA ASN A 95 -17.06 -26.79 -4.39
C ASN A 95 -16.66 -27.60 -5.64
N LYS A 96 -16.97 -28.90 -5.71
CA LYS A 96 -16.66 -29.74 -6.88
C LYS A 96 -17.16 -29.11 -8.19
N GLN A 97 -18.39 -28.60 -8.21
CA GLN A 97 -18.95 -27.97 -9.41
C GLN A 97 -18.19 -26.68 -9.79
N PHE A 98 -17.71 -25.93 -8.81
CA PHE A 98 -16.88 -24.73 -9.03
C PHE A 98 -15.48 -25.09 -9.52
N ILE A 99 -14.85 -26.12 -8.93
CA ILE A 99 -13.52 -26.60 -9.34
C ILE A 99 -13.58 -27.12 -10.78
N ASP A 100 -14.60 -27.93 -11.12
CA ASP A 100 -14.80 -28.45 -12.47
C ASP A 100 -15.00 -27.29 -13.47
N THR A 101 -15.74 -26.25 -13.09
CA THR A 101 -15.92 -25.05 -13.92
C THR A 101 -14.61 -24.32 -14.14
N ILE A 102 -13.77 -24.17 -13.11
CA ILE A 102 -12.45 -23.52 -13.22
C ILE A 102 -11.54 -24.35 -14.13
N GLN A 103 -11.52 -25.67 -13.96
CA GLN A 103 -10.72 -26.59 -14.78
C GLN A 103 -11.15 -26.62 -16.26
N GLY A 104 -12.38 -26.21 -16.56
CA GLY A 104 -12.86 -26.05 -17.94
C GLY A 104 -12.41 -24.76 -18.65
N LEU A 105 -11.74 -23.83 -17.95
CA LEU A 105 -11.24 -22.56 -18.51
C LEU A 105 -9.89 -22.75 -19.22
N SER A 106 -9.39 -21.70 -19.89
CA SER A 106 -8.05 -21.71 -20.48
C SER A 106 -6.95 -21.81 -19.41
N GLU A 107 -5.79 -22.37 -19.75
CA GLU A 107 -4.66 -22.48 -18.80
C GLU A 107 -4.24 -21.12 -18.22
N THR A 108 -4.29 -20.07 -19.05
CA THR A 108 -4.01 -18.70 -18.62
C THR A 108 -4.99 -18.22 -17.56
N ASP A 109 -6.30 -18.42 -17.78
CA ASP A 109 -7.34 -17.99 -16.84
C ASP A 109 -7.31 -18.81 -15.55
N GLN A 110 -7.06 -20.12 -15.67
CA GLN A 110 -6.85 -21.00 -14.53
C GLN A 110 -5.71 -20.49 -13.65
N HIS A 111 -4.57 -20.13 -14.25
CA HIS A 111 -3.42 -19.61 -13.51
C HIS A 111 -3.76 -18.30 -12.77
N TYR A 112 -4.44 -17.37 -13.43
CA TYR A 112 -4.86 -16.12 -12.79
C TYR A 112 -5.84 -16.35 -11.64
N LEU A 113 -6.83 -17.22 -11.81
CA LEU A 113 -7.79 -17.57 -10.76
C LEU A 113 -7.13 -18.27 -9.59
N MET A 114 -6.21 -19.20 -9.85
CA MET A 114 -5.42 -19.88 -8.82
C MET A 114 -4.64 -18.87 -7.99
N LYS A 115 -3.92 -17.94 -8.63
CA LYS A 115 -3.19 -16.87 -7.94
C LYS A 115 -4.11 -15.96 -7.14
N ALA A 116 -5.29 -15.61 -7.67
CA ALA A 116 -6.27 -14.79 -6.97
C ALA A 116 -6.81 -15.48 -5.71
N ILE A 117 -7.13 -16.78 -5.80
CA ILE A 117 -7.61 -17.58 -4.66
C ILE A 117 -6.51 -17.70 -3.59
N GLU A 118 -5.27 -18.01 -3.98
CA GLU A 118 -4.11 -18.09 -3.08
C GLU A 118 -3.91 -16.79 -2.28
N GLN A 119 -3.93 -15.65 -2.98
CA GLN A 119 -3.75 -14.34 -2.36
C GLN A 119 -4.81 -14.04 -1.30
N ILE A 120 -6.07 -14.35 -1.55
CA ILE A 120 -7.17 -14.09 -0.60
C ILE A 120 -7.08 -15.05 0.57
N MET A 121 -6.80 -16.32 0.31
CA MET A 121 -6.63 -17.36 1.35
C MET A 121 -5.47 -17.06 2.30
N ALA A 122 -4.38 -16.47 1.79
CA ALA A 122 -3.27 -16.02 2.62
C ALA A 122 -3.68 -14.89 3.57
N ARG A 123 -4.49 -13.92 3.10
CA ARG A 123 -4.98 -12.80 3.93
C ARG A 123 -5.92 -13.26 5.05
N ILE A 124 -6.81 -14.20 4.74
CA ILE A 124 -7.76 -14.75 5.73
C ILE A 124 -7.00 -15.48 6.86
N LYS A 125 -5.95 -16.25 6.54
CA LYS A 125 -5.14 -16.97 7.54
C LYS A 125 -4.40 -16.07 8.52
N VAL A 126 -3.94 -14.89 8.08
CA VAL A 126 -3.19 -13.94 8.93
C VAL A 126 -4.11 -13.29 9.98
N SER A 127 -5.41 -13.26 9.74
CA SER A 127 -6.40 -12.58 10.57
C SER A 127 -6.94 -13.41 11.75
N GLU A 128 -6.44 -14.63 11.98
CA GLU A 128 -6.86 -15.54 13.07
C GLU A 128 -6.50 -15.02 14.49
N GLY A 129 -5.84 -13.86 14.61
CA GLY A 129 -5.29 -13.33 15.86
C GLY A 129 -6.08 -12.25 16.60
N ASP A 130 -7.20 -11.75 16.08
CA ASP A 130 -7.93 -10.62 16.69
C ASP A 130 -9.44 -10.89 16.71
N VAL A 131 -9.95 -11.32 17.87
CA VAL A 131 -11.38 -11.60 18.10
C VAL A 131 -11.83 -10.79 19.30
N GLY A 132 -12.43 -9.64 19.01
CA GLY A 132 -13.14 -8.79 19.96
C GLY A 132 -14.54 -8.49 19.46
N GLU A 133 -15.42 -9.50 19.40
CA GLU A 133 -16.83 -9.29 19.05
C GLU A 133 -17.62 -8.76 20.25
N GLY A 134 -17.73 -7.44 20.33
CA GLY A 134 -18.75 -6.75 21.11
C GLY A 134 -20.11 -6.81 20.40
N ASN A 135 -21.16 -6.85 21.20
CA ASN A 135 -22.58 -7.03 20.85
C ASN A 135 -23.16 -5.86 20.00
N MET A 136 -22.57 -5.59 18.83
CA MET A 136 -23.00 -4.55 17.89
C MET A 136 -23.85 -5.19 16.78
N THR A 137 -24.88 -4.48 16.31
CA THR A 137 -25.68 -4.94 15.18
C THR A 137 -24.81 -5.01 13.90
N GLU A 138 -24.93 -6.08 13.12
CA GLU A 138 -24.06 -6.35 11.94
C GLU A 138 -24.00 -5.21 10.89
N ASP A 139 -25.04 -4.36 10.80
CA ASP A 139 -25.01 -3.16 9.93
C ASP A 139 -24.06 -2.10 10.48
N ASP A 140 -23.91 -1.97 11.81
CA ASP A 140 -22.93 -1.11 12.46
C ASP A 140 -21.51 -1.59 12.19
N HIS A 141 -21.30 -2.91 12.11
CA HIS A 141 -19.99 -3.49 11.81
C HIS A 141 -19.50 -3.10 10.40
N TYR A 142 -20.38 -3.08 9.38
CA TYR A 142 -20.01 -2.60 8.04
C TYR A 142 -19.59 -1.12 8.06
N TYR A 143 -20.37 -0.26 8.73
CA TYR A 143 -20.03 1.16 8.83
C TYR A 143 -18.78 1.40 9.66
N GLN A 144 -18.56 0.62 10.72
CA GLN A 144 -17.36 0.70 11.55
C GLN A 144 -16.11 0.31 10.74
N LEU A 145 -16.11 -0.86 10.07
CA LEU A 145 -15.00 -1.26 9.20
C LEU A 145 -14.76 -0.24 8.09
N GLN A 146 -15.81 0.31 7.49
CA GLN A 146 -15.65 1.31 6.45
C GLN A 146 -15.06 2.62 7.00
N THR A 147 -15.42 2.99 8.23
CA THR A 147 -14.88 4.18 8.92
C THR A 147 -13.41 3.95 9.29
N GLU A 148 -13.08 2.80 9.88
CA GLU A 148 -11.71 2.41 10.21
C GLU A 148 -10.82 2.33 8.96
N LYS A 149 -11.32 1.72 7.88
CA LYS A 149 -10.62 1.70 6.59
C LYS A 149 -10.36 3.11 6.06
N SER A 150 -11.35 3.99 6.15
CA SER A 150 -11.20 5.39 5.71
C SER A 150 -10.18 6.14 6.57
N HIS A 151 -10.20 5.90 7.88
CA HIS A 151 -9.22 6.44 8.82
C HIS A 151 -7.80 5.98 8.49
N ILE A 152 -7.59 4.67 8.36
CA ILE A 152 -6.28 4.08 8.03
C ILE A 152 -5.77 4.60 6.68
N LEU A 153 -6.65 4.74 5.68
CA LEU A 153 -6.25 5.32 4.39
C LEU A 153 -5.83 6.78 4.51
N SER A 154 -6.53 7.57 5.33
CA SER A 154 -6.16 8.96 5.57
C SER A 154 -4.83 9.08 6.33
N GLU A 155 -4.60 8.23 7.34
CA GLU A 155 -3.33 8.17 8.06
C GLU A 155 -2.19 7.78 7.12
N LYS A 156 -2.41 6.75 6.29
CA LYS A 156 -1.44 6.34 5.27
C LYS A 156 -1.07 7.49 4.35
N GLU A 157 -2.05 8.24 3.83
CA GLU A 157 -1.79 9.38 2.96
C GLU A 157 -0.99 10.48 3.68
N THR A 158 -1.30 10.76 4.95
CA THR A 158 -0.52 11.72 5.74
C THR A 158 0.91 11.24 5.97
N LEU A 159 1.10 9.94 6.24
CA LEU A 159 2.42 9.35 6.46
C LEU A 159 3.26 9.41 5.17
N GLU A 160 2.66 9.12 4.02
CA GLU A 160 3.31 9.22 2.71
C GLU A 160 3.76 10.67 2.42
N LYS A 161 2.94 11.66 2.76
CA LYS A 161 3.31 13.09 2.63
C LYS A 161 4.47 13.47 3.54
N VAL A 162 4.43 13.07 4.81
CA VAL A 162 5.52 13.34 5.76
C VAL A 162 6.81 12.65 5.32
N TYR A 163 6.73 11.40 4.87
CA TYR A 163 7.88 10.67 4.35
C TYR A 163 8.50 11.39 3.14
N GLN A 164 7.68 11.87 2.21
CA GLN A 164 8.15 12.62 1.05
C GLN A 164 8.84 13.93 1.46
N SER A 165 8.26 14.68 2.40
CA SER A 165 8.86 15.90 2.96
C SER A 165 10.22 15.61 3.62
N LEU A 166 10.31 14.54 4.40
CA LEU A 166 11.55 14.14 5.05
C LEU A 166 12.63 13.74 4.05
N LEU A 167 12.25 13.11 2.94
CA LEU A 167 13.14 12.78 1.82
C LEU A 167 13.69 14.04 1.13
N GLU A 168 12.86 15.06 0.96
CA GLU A 168 13.28 16.36 0.42
C GLU A 168 14.22 17.08 1.40
N GLU A 169 13.87 17.15 2.68
CA GLU A 169 14.74 17.71 3.72
C GLU A 169 16.10 16.99 3.76
N HIS A 170 16.11 15.66 3.74
CA HIS A 170 17.35 14.88 3.70
C HIS A 170 18.20 15.23 2.48
N ARG A 171 17.59 15.38 1.29
CA ARG A 171 18.32 15.81 0.09
C ARG A 171 18.92 17.20 0.26
N THR A 172 18.15 18.16 0.78
CA THR A 172 18.67 19.52 1.00
C THR A 172 19.81 19.54 2.02
N LEU A 173 19.68 18.78 3.10
CA LEU A 173 20.70 18.70 4.14
C LEU A 173 21.97 18.04 3.61
N GLN A 174 21.83 17.03 2.76
CA GLN A 174 22.94 16.38 2.09
C GLN A 174 23.68 17.31 1.13
N THR A 175 22.95 18.10 0.32
CA THR A 175 23.57 19.13 -0.53
C THR A 175 24.32 20.17 0.30
N ASN A 176 23.70 20.70 1.36
CA ASN A 176 24.37 21.66 2.24
C ASN A 176 25.61 21.07 2.92
N TYR A 177 25.56 19.79 3.30
CA TYR A 177 26.71 19.10 3.88
C TYR A 177 27.86 18.97 2.88
N ASP A 178 27.56 18.59 1.64
CA ASP A 178 28.55 18.49 0.57
C ASP A 178 29.17 19.86 0.25
N ASP A 179 28.36 20.93 0.24
CA ASP A 179 28.83 22.31 0.06
C ASP A 179 29.78 22.74 1.19
N VAL A 180 29.41 22.49 2.45
CA VAL A 180 30.26 22.80 3.62
C VAL A 180 31.56 22.00 3.60
N ILE A 181 31.52 20.74 3.15
CA ILE A 181 32.75 19.96 2.94
C ILE A 181 33.64 20.60 1.89
N SER A 182 33.07 21.02 0.77
CA SER A 182 33.81 21.68 -0.31
C SER A 182 34.46 22.99 0.17
N GLU A 183 33.71 23.84 0.87
CA GLU A 183 34.25 25.09 1.44
C GLU A 183 35.37 24.83 2.43
N LYS A 184 35.21 23.83 3.30
CA LYS A 184 36.23 23.43 4.27
C LYS A 184 37.51 22.95 3.57
N ASP A 185 37.39 22.18 2.49
CA ASP A 185 38.53 21.70 1.71
C ASP A 185 39.25 22.86 0.98
N ASP A 186 38.50 23.80 0.41
CA ASP A 186 39.06 25.02 -0.20
C ASP A 186 39.81 25.89 0.82
N MET A 187 39.24 26.08 2.00
CA MET A 187 39.88 26.85 3.07
C MET A 187 41.15 26.16 3.60
N LEU A 188 41.14 24.83 3.72
CA LEU A 188 42.34 24.05 4.07
C LEU A 188 43.42 24.16 2.99
N ALA A 189 43.05 24.16 1.71
CA ALA A 189 43.99 24.35 0.61
C ALA A 189 44.66 25.73 0.67
N ARG A 190 43.87 26.80 0.85
CA ARG A 190 44.38 28.18 1.02
C ARG A 190 45.31 28.31 2.23
N LEU A 191 44.97 27.68 3.35
CA LEU A 191 45.80 27.71 4.55
C LEU A 191 47.15 27.02 4.33
N ARG A 192 47.16 25.88 3.62
CA ARG A 192 48.39 25.17 3.23
C ARG A 192 49.27 26.01 2.30
N GLU A 193 48.67 26.70 1.33
CA GLU A 193 49.38 27.60 0.42
C GLU A 193 50.00 28.78 1.17
N SER A 194 49.23 29.47 2.00
CA SER A 194 49.72 30.57 2.84
C SER A 194 50.87 30.14 3.76
N HIS A 195 50.78 28.93 4.35
CA HIS A 195 51.85 28.39 5.19
C HIS A 195 53.13 28.08 4.38
N LYS A 196 53.00 27.61 3.13
CA LYS A 196 54.15 27.41 2.23
C LYS A 196 54.80 28.73 1.85
N GLU A 197 54.01 29.75 1.49
CA GLU A 197 54.52 31.08 1.16
C GLU A 197 55.23 31.75 2.35
N ALA A 198 54.65 31.64 3.56
CA ALA A 198 55.26 32.15 4.78
C ALA A 198 56.58 31.45 5.12
N GLY A 199 56.66 30.14 4.87
CA GLY A 199 57.89 29.36 4.99
C GLY A 199 58.94 29.80 3.97
N GLY A 200 58.57 29.91 2.69
CA GLY A 200 59.47 30.34 1.62
C GLY A 200 60.03 31.75 1.82
N ARG A 201 59.18 32.72 2.19
CA ARG A 201 59.63 34.09 2.49
C ARG A 201 60.62 34.18 3.65
N ARG A 202 60.51 33.29 4.65
CA ARG A 202 61.45 33.24 5.78
C ARG A 202 62.81 32.71 5.33
N THR A 203 62.82 31.64 4.53
CA THR A 203 64.05 31.04 3.98
C THR A 203 64.77 31.98 3.01
N ASP A 204 64.06 32.62 2.08
CA ASP A 204 64.66 33.58 1.14
C ASP A 204 65.27 34.79 1.88
N LYS A 205 64.61 35.26 2.95
CA LYS A 205 65.12 36.35 3.78
C LYS A 205 66.37 35.93 4.56
N SER A 206 66.43 34.72 5.11
CA SER A 206 67.64 34.22 5.78
C SER A 206 68.80 34.02 4.81
N ASP A 207 68.53 33.47 3.62
CA ASP A 207 69.57 33.24 2.60
C ASP A 207 70.12 34.55 2.03
N GLY A 208 69.26 35.56 1.85
CA GLY A 208 69.68 36.90 1.47
C GLY A 208 70.57 37.57 2.52
N MET A 209 70.26 37.40 3.81
CA MET A 209 71.09 37.92 4.91
C MET A 209 72.45 37.22 4.95
N LEU A 210 72.48 35.89 4.83
CA LEU A 210 73.72 35.10 4.81
C LEU A 210 74.62 35.45 3.61
N ARG A 211 74.05 35.63 2.42
CA ARG A 211 74.81 36.09 1.24
C ARG A 211 75.42 37.47 1.43
N GLY A 212 74.65 38.43 1.97
CA GLY A 212 75.15 39.77 2.25
C GLY A 212 76.30 39.78 3.24
N GLU A 213 76.27 38.89 4.24
CA GLU A 213 77.34 38.74 5.22
C GLU A 213 78.61 38.11 4.60
N ILE A 214 78.46 37.12 3.71
CA ILE A 214 79.58 36.54 2.94
C ILE A 214 80.26 37.60 2.05
N ASP A 215 79.48 38.42 1.34
CA ASP A 215 80.02 39.44 0.45
C ASP A 215 80.75 40.54 1.22
N ARG A 216 80.27 40.90 2.42
CA ARG A 216 80.95 41.82 3.33
C ARG A 216 82.30 41.26 3.78
N LEU A 217 82.34 40.00 4.23
CA LEU A 217 83.58 39.34 4.66
C LEU A 217 84.61 39.21 3.53
N ARG A 218 84.15 39.10 2.27
CA ARG A 218 85.04 39.09 1.10
C ARG A 218 85.59 40.46 0.74
N ALA A 219 84.88 41.54 1.04
CA ALA A 219 85.35 42.90 0.81
C ALA A 219 86.39 43.37 1.84
N ASP A 220 86.40 42.75 3.03
CA ASP A 220 87.31 43.06 4.13
C ASP A 220 88.64 42.25 4.09
N LEU A 221 88.84 41.38 3.09
CA LEU A 221 90.06 40.59 2.83
C LEU A 221 90.86 41.16 1.65
#